data_AF-A0A258B7P9-F1
#
_entry.id   AF-A0A258B7P9-F1
#
_cell.length_a   1.000
_cell.length_b   1.000
_cell.length_c   1.000
_cell.angle_alpha   90.00
_cell.angle_beta   90.00
_cell.angle_gamma   90.00
#
_symmetry.space_group_name_H-M   'P 1'
#
loop_
_entity.id
_entity.type
_entity.pdbx_description
1 polymer ?
#
loop_
_entity_poly.entity_id
_entity_poly.type
_entity_poly.pdbx_seq_one_letter_code
_entity_poly.pdbx_strand_id
1 'polypeptide(L)'
;GTFTLAECAQKNGVAAQALDVGVDESGELSAAPTASLAPPPAEPVVATPVTPDDTGGEVMPQNLDQAGGPMAACLRYAGGEWRRLSEGLSLGTCVQLLYDGRCERPGSAAYGRWGDQSLRLVPNRVEISNDNKNFRTFVDQGKGCSVPLVK
;
A
#
# COMPACT_ATOMS: atom_id res chain seq x y z
N GLY A 1 27.82 29.86 3.03
CA GLY A 1 27.92 29.65 1.57
C GLY A 1 26.58 29.14 1.07
N THR A 2 25.96 29.82 0.13
CA THR A 2 24.70 29.42 -0.50
C THR A 2 25.02 28.40 -1.60
N PHE A 3 24.89 27.12 -1.31
CA PHE A 3 25.01 26.08 -2.33
C PHE A 3 23.73 26.04 -3.18
N THR A 4 23.90 25.93 -4.49
CA THR A 4 22.81 25.79 -5.45
C THR A 4 22.19 24.40 -5.37
N LEU A 5 20.94 24.25 -5.84
CA LEU A 5 20.23 22.97 -5.85
C LEU A 5 21.01 21.89 -6.64
N ALA A 6 21.74 22.30 -7.68
CA ALA A 6 22.61 21.43 -8.47
C ALA A 6 23.80 20.89 -7.66
N GLU A 7 24.39 21.69 -6.77
CA GLU A 7 25.51 21.26 -5.92
C GLU A 7 25.07 20.29 -4.82
N CYS A 8 23.83 20.40 -4.33
CA CYS A 8 23.25 19.40 -3.43
C CYS A 8 23.01 18.06 -4.14
N ALA A 9 22.57 18.06 -5.40
CA ALA A 9 22.37 16.84 -6.18
C ALA A 9 23.68 16.09 -6.43
N GLN A 10 24.77 16.81 -6.77
CA GLN A 10 26.10 16.23 -6.98
C GLN A 10 26.65 15.53 -5.73
N LYS A 11 26.48 16.16 -4.54
CA LYS A 11 26.99 15.63 -3.27
C LYS A 11 26.27 14.36 -2.79
N ASN A 12 25.02 14.16 -3.20
CA ASN A 12 24.23 12.97 -2.85
C ASN A 12 24.35 11.84 -3.88
N GLY A 13 25.29 11.94 -4.84
CA GLY A 13 25.56 10.87 -5.80
C GLY A 13 24.44 10.67 -6.82
N VAL A 14 23.57 11.66 -7.03
CA VAL A 14 22.51 11.61 -8.03
C VAL A 14 23.15 11.94 -9.39
N ALA A 15 23.83 10.96 -9.97
CA ALA A 15 24.30 11.06 -11.35
C ALA A 15 23.06 11.22 -12.24
N ALA A 16 22.86 12.42 -12.75
CA ALA A 16 21.76 12.75 -13.65
C ALA A 16 22.00 12.17 -15.05
N GLN A 17 22.27 10.88 -15.20
CA GLN A 17 22.25 10.17 -16.49
C GLN A 17 21.92 8.69 -16.29
N ALA A 18 20.86 8.23 -16.97
CA ALA A 18 20.40 6.86 -17.16
C ALA A 18 19.72 6.16 -15.96
N LEU A 19 18.53 6.65 -15.57
CA LEU A 19 17.45 5.70 -15.31
C LEU A 19 16.94 5.25 -16.69
N ASP A 20 17.40 4.07 -17.11
CA ASP A 20 16.89 3.33 -18.27
C ASP A 20 15.46 2.86 -17.96
N VAL A 21 14.52 3.79 -18.05
CA VAL A 21 13.11 3.48 -18.24
C VAL A 21 12.86 3.69 -19.71
N GLY A 22 12.72 2.60 -20.47
CA GLY A 22 12.30 2.63 -21.86
C GLY A 22 10.96 3.35 -21.98
N VAL A 23 11.03 4.65 -22.21
CA VAL A 23 9.92 5.54 -22.55
C VAL A 23 10.34 6.17 -23.85
N ASP A 24 10.03 5.50 -24.95
CA ASP A 24 10.12 6.11 -26.26
C ASP A 24 9.01 7.16 -26.42
N GLU A 25 9.31 8.21 -27.18
CA GLU A 25 8.50 9.43 -27.34
C GLU A 25 7.23 9.23 -28.19
N SER A 26 6.68 8.01 -28.23
CA SER A 26 5.38 7.67 -28.82
C SER A 26 4.56 6.96 -27.75
N GLY A 27 3.77 7.71 -26.99
CA GLY A 27 3.05 7.19 -25.82
C GLY A 27 2.07 6.04 -26.09
N GLU A 28 2.56 4.81 -26.13
CA GLU A 28 1.76 3.58 -26.09
C GLU A 28 2.52 2.47 -25.35
N LEU A 29 2.01 2.11 -24.18
CA LEU A 29 2.57 1.04 -23.34
C LEU A 29 2.33 -0.31 -24.01
N SER A 30 3.30 -0.79 -24.80
CA SER A 30 3.30 -2.14 -25.34
C SER A 30 3.81 -3.13 -24.29
N ALA A 31 2.89 -3.73 -23.55
CA ALA A 31 3.19 -4.92 -22.75
C ALA A 31 3.37 -6.11 -23.71
N ALA A 32 4.58 -6.67 -23.76
CA ALA A 32 4.83 -7.91 -24.50
C ALA A 32 3.97 -9.05 -23.92
N PRO A 33 3.36 -9.90 -24.77
CA PRO A 33 2.51 -11.00 -24.33
C PRO A 33 3.38 -12.08 -23.68
N THR A 34 3.21 -12.29 -22.37
CA THR A 34 3.63 -13.55 -21.77
C THR A 34 2.71 -14.65 -22.30
N ALA A 35 3.30 -15.50 -23.13
CA ALA A 35 2.65 -16.67 -23.65
C ALA A 35 2.24 -17.63 -22.51
N SER A 36 0.96 -17.99 -22.52
CA SER A 36 0.42 -19.32 -22.23
C SER A 36 0.61 -19.92 -20.84
N LEU A 37 -0.46 -19.87 -20.05
CA LEU A 37 -0.98 -21.07 -19.36
C LEU A 37 -2.48 -21.15 -19.66
N ALA A 38 -2.82 -21.76 -20.80
CA ALA A 38 -4.18 -22.17 -21.05
C ALA A 38 -4.60 -23.18 -19.96
N PRO A 39 -5.83 -23.08 -19.41
CA PRO A 39 -6.35 -24.15 -18.58
C PRO A 39 -6.48 -25.43 -19.42
N PRO A 40 -6.21 -26.62 -18.85
CA PRO A 40 -6.43 -27.87 -19.56
C PRO A 40 -7.91 -27.99 -19.97
N PRO A 41 -8.21 -28.54 -21.15
CA PRO A 41 -9.60 -28.75 -21.57
C PRO A 41 -10.31 -29.71 -20.62
N ALA A 42 -11.52 -29.35 -20.23
CA ALA A 42 -12.41 -30.22 -19.47
C ALA A 42 -12.83 -31.42 -20.35
N GLU A 43 -12.58 -32.63 -19.86
CA GLU A 43 -13.09 -33.85 -20.45
C GLU A 43 -14.63 -33.88 -20.35
N PRO A 44 -15.36 -34.32 -21.38
CA PRO A 44 -16.81 -34.40 -21.33
C PRO A 44 -17.22 -35.54 -20.40
N VAL A 45 -17.70 -35.19 -19.21
CA VAL A 45 -18.41 -36.14 -18.35
C VAL A 45 -19.74 -36.51 -19.03
N VAL A 46 -19.81 -37.75 -19.50
CA VAL A 46 -21.04 -38.37 -19.99
C VAL A 46 -22.02 -38.42 -18.82
N ALA A 47 -23.16 -37.72 -18.99
CA ALA A 47 -24.24 -37.72 -18.04
C ALA A 47 -24.79 -39.15 -17.86
N THR A 48 -24.76 -39.66 -16.64
CA THR A 48 -25.55 -40.82 -16.22
C THR A 48 -26.41 -40.36 -15.04
N PRO A 49 -27.74 -40.47 -15.11
CA PRO A 49 -28.62 -39.97 -14.05
C PRO A 49 -28.79 -41.05 -12.96
N VAL A 50 -28.43 -40.74 -11.71
CA VAL A 50 -28.92 -41.51 -10.55
C VAL A 50 -29.22 -40.59 -9.36
N THR A 51 -30.52 -40.49 -9.08
CA THR A 51 -31.22 -40.44 -7.79
C THR A 51 -30.90 -39.32 -6.77
N PRO A 52 -31.92 -38.62 -6.24
CA PRO A 52 -31.75 -37.71 -5.11
C PRO A 52 -31.75 -38.49 -3.79
N ASP A 53 -30.73 -38.32 -2.96
CA ASP A 53 -30.88 -38.39 -1.50
C ASP A 53 -29.69 -37.72 -0.78
N ASP A 54 -30.06 -36.89 0.20
CA ASP A 54 -29.37 -36.59 1.45
C ASP A 54 -27.83 -36.58 1.50
N THR A 55 -27.22 -35.40 1.70
CA THR A 55 -26.05 -35.20 2.59
C THR A 55 -25.84 -33.71 2.81
N GLY A 56 -25.55 -33.36 4.08
CA GLY A 56 -25.43 -32.02 4.61
C GLY A 56 -24.62 -31.04 3.74
N GLY A 57 -25.18 -29.84 3.61
CA GLY A 57 -24.48 -28.70 3.04
C GLY A 57 -23.25 -28.39 3.88
N GLU A 58 -22.10 -28.85 3.39
CA GLU A 58 -20.79 -28.37 3.78
C GLU A 58 -20.78 -26.86 3.60
N VAL A 59 -20.64 -26.15 4.72
CA VAL A 59 -20.44 -24.71 4.76
C VAL A 59 -19.21 -24.39 3.91
N MET A 60 -19.44 -23.98 2.65
CA MET A 60 -18.44 -23.20 1.94
C MET A 60 -18.04 -22.06 2.88
N PRO A 61 -16.74 -21.85 3.19
CA PRO A 61 -16.33 -20.55 3.66
C PRO A 61 -16.66 -19.62 2.51
N GLN A 62 -17.80 -18.93 2.62
CA GLN A 62 -18.05 -17.75 1.82
C GLN A 62 -16.81 -16.91 2.03
N ASN A 63 -16.01 -16.76 0.97
CA ASN A 63 -15.03 -15.69 0.88
C ASN A 63 -15.80 -14.47 1.34
N LEU A 64 -15.48 -13.99 2.54
CA LEU A 64 -15.99 -12.71 2.99
C LEU A 64 -15.52 -11.76 1.91
N ASP A 65 -16.43 -11.33 1.04
CA ASP A 65 -16.25 -10.19 0.16
C ASP A 65 -15.77 -9.06 1.07
N GLN A 66 -14.44 -8.94 1.17
CA GLN A 66 -13.79 -7.92 1.95
C GLN A 66 -14.24 -6.64 1.29
N ALA A 67 -15.13 -5.89 1.96
CA ALA A 67 -15.64 -4.62 1.49
C ALA A 67 -14.47 -3.82 0.89
N GLY A 68 -14.42 -3.77 -0.44
CA GLY A 68 -13.25 -3.38 -1.22
C GLY A 68 -13.07 -1.87 -1.18
N GLY A 69 -12.57 -1.37 -0.06
CA GLY A 69 -12.09 0.00 0.05
C GLY A 69 -10.87 0.20 -0.86
N PRO A 70 -10.49 1.45 -1.12
CA PRO A 70 -9.27 1.72 -1.88
C PRO A 70 -8.08 1.09 -1.15
N MET A 71 -7.20 0.45 -1.91
CA MET A 71 -5.99 -0.20 -1.42
C MET A 71 -4.80 0.44 -2.11
N ALA A 72 -3.73 0.72 -1.36
CA ALA A 72 -2.55 1.38 -1.90
C ALA A 72 -1.26 0.87 -1.24
N ALA A 73 -0.12 1.28 -1.82
CA ALA A 73 1.21 1.05 -1.26
C ALA A 73 1.36 1.74 0.10
N CYS A 74 1.89 1.01 1.08
CA CYS A 74 2.21 1.55 2.40
C CYS A 74 3.73 1.72 2.54
N LEU A 75 4.18 2.95 2.77
CA LEU A 75 5.60 3.27 2.94
C LEU A 75 5.86 3.93 4.30
N ARG A 76 7.04 3.67 4.83
CA ARG A 76 7.59 4.29 6.04
C ARG A 76 8.79 5.13 5.67
N TYR A 77 8.90 6.33 6.24
CA TYR A 77 10.13 7.10 6.17
C TYR A 77 11.03 6.77 7.36
N ALA A 78 12.26 6.32 7.09
CA ALA A 78 13.25 6.04 8.11
C ALA A 78 14.66 6.12 7.52
N GLY A 79 15.62 6.69 8.27
CA GLY A 79 17.01 6.73 7.82
C GLY A 79 17.26 7.56 6.55
N GLY A 80 16.39 8.54 6.26
CA GLY A 80 16.52 9.38 5.07
C GLY A 80 15.82 8.85 3.81
N GLU A 81 15.26 7.65 3.87
CA GLU A 81 14.68 6.96 2.72
C GLU A 81 13.24 6.49 2.98
N TRP A 82 12.52 6.24 1.89
CA TRP A 82 11.21 5.60 1.92
C TRP A 82 11.37 4.09 1.78
N ARG A 83 10.90 3.35 2.78
CA ARG A 83 10.85 1.89 2.77
C ARG A 83 9.42 1.44 2.56
N ARG A 84 9.19 0.67 1.51
CA ARG A 84 7.91 0.03 1.21
C ARG A 84 7.70 -1.14 2.18
N LEU A 85 6.55 -1.16 2.84
CA LEU A 85 6.17 -2.21 3.79
C LEU A 85 5.26 -3.26 3.13
N SER A 86 4.32 -2.82 2.29
CA SER A 86 3.36 -3.68 1.61
C SER A 86 2.71 -2.92 0.44
N GLU A 87 2.26 -3.66 -0.56
CA GLU A 87 1.47 -3.15 -1.69
C GLU A 87 0.04 -3.67 -1.53
N GLY A 88 -0.95 -2.77 -1.48
CA GLY A 88 -2.35 -3.14 -1.37
C GLY A 88 -2.82 -3.30 0.09
N LEU A 89 -2.65 -2.26 0.90
CA LEU A 89 -3.30 -2.17 2.21
C LEU A 89 -4.40 -1.12 2.18
N SER A 90 -5.42 -1.29 3.02
CA SER A 90 -6.33 -0.19 3.35
C SER A 90 -5.56 0.90 4.11
N LEU A 91 -6.07 2.14 4.07
CA LEU A 91 -5.47 3.27 4.80
C LEU A 91 -5.36 2.97 6.30
N GLY A 92 -6.42 2.46 6.92
CA GLY A 92 -6.44 2.14 8.35
C GLY A 92 -5.43 1.06 8.72
N THR A 93 -5.29 0.01 7.90
CA THR A 93 -4.29 -1.04 8.10
C THR A 93 -2.87 -0.49 7.98
N CYS A 94 -2.60 0.39 7.01
CA CYS A 94 -1.28 1.02 6.86
C CYS A 94 -0.94 1.89 8.07
N VAL A 95 -1.89 2.68 8.57
CA VAL A 95 -1.72 3.53 9.77
C VAL A 95 -1.44 2.69 11.01
N GLN A 96 -2.15 1.58 11.20
CA GLN A 96 -1.88 0.65 12.30
C GLN A 96 -0.49 0.03 12.18
N LEU A 97 -0.12 -0.47 11.00
CA LEU A 97 1.20 -1.09 10.75
C LEU A 97 2.36 -0.12 11.00
N LEU A 98 2.19 1.17 10.70
CA LEU A 98 3.22 2.19 10.88
C LEU A 98 3.38 2.65 12.33
N TYR A 99 2.27 2.79 13.06
CA TYR A 99 2.22 3.65 14.24
C TYR A 99 1.64 2.99 15.50
N ASP A 100 1.10 1.77 15.42
CA ASP A 100 0.60 1.09 16.60
C ASP A 100 1.71 0.85 17.64
N GLY A 101 1.40 1.18 18.90
CA GLY A 101 2.34 1.10 20.02
C GLY A 101 3.51 2.09 19.95
N ARG A 102 3.54 3.01 18.96
CA ARG A 102 4.60 4.01 18.80
C ARG A 102 4.14 5.35 19.36
N CYS A 103 4.85 5.83 20.37
CA CYS A 103 4.68 7.18 20.90
C CYS A 103 5.69 8.15 20.27
N GLU A 104 5.21 9.29 19.77
CA GLU A 104 6.07 10.38 19.30
C GLU A 104 6.25 11.45 20.37
N ARG A 105 7.45 12.05 20.37
CA ARG A 105 7.81 13.11 21.31
C ARG A 105 7.32 14.46 20.80
N PRO A 106 7.01 15.42 21.69
CA PRO A 106 6.77 16.80 21.29
C PRO A 106 7.93 17.36 20.44
N GLY A 107 7.60 18.00 19.32
CA GLY A 107 8.58 18.53 18.36
C GLY A 107 9.17 17.50 17.39
N SER A 108 8.80 16.21 17.50
CA SER A 108 9.16 15.16 16.54
C SER A 108 7.92 14.65 15.80
N ALA A 109 8.15 14.04 14.63
CA ALA A 109 7.10 13.34 13.89
C ALA A 109 7.70 12.16 13.12
N ALA A 110 6.97 11.05 13.10
CA ALA A 110 7.29 9.91 12.23
C ALA A 110 6.42 9.96 10.98
N TYR A 111 7.04 9.80 9.81
CA TYR A 111 6.35 9.97 8.53
C TYR A 111 6.11 8.63 7.82
N GLY A 112 4.98 8.58 7.12
CA GLY A 112 4.52 7.45 6.34
C GLY A 112 3.83 7.94 5.08
N ARG A 113 3.55 7.02 4.16
CA ARG A 113 2.74 7.28 2.97
C ARG A 113 1.80 6.11 2.73
N TRP A 114 0.61 6.45 2.28
CA TRP A 114 -0.36 5.50 1.78
C TRP A 114 -0.78 5.97 0.38
N GLY A 115 -0.29 5.29 -0.66
CA GLY A 115 -0.36 5.77 -2.03
C GLY A 115 0.25 7.17 -2.17
N ASP A 116 -0.57 8.11 -2.62
CA ASP A 116 -0.27 9.54 -2.75
C ASP A 116 -0.47 10.34 -1.46
N GLN A 117 -1.16 9.80 -0.44
CA GLN A 117 -1.40 10.50 0.82
C GLN A 117 -0.20 10.42 1.77
N SER A 118 0.14 11.56 2.37
CA SER A 118 1.15 11.66 3.43
C SER A 118 0.52 11.38 4.79
N LEU A 119 1.17 10.54 5.58
CA LEU A 119 0.84 10.27 6.96
C LEU A 119 1.93 10.82 7.88
N ARG A 120 1.52 11.37 9.01
CA ARG A 120 2.46 11.70 10.08
C ARG A 120 1.88 11.35 11.44
N LEU A 121 2.72 10.76 12.26
CA LEU A 121 2.44 10.56 13.68
C LEU A 121 3.01 11.75 14.44
N VAL A 122 2.15 12.41 15.19
CA VAL A 122 2.48 13.48 16.14
C VAL A 122 2.03 13.03 17.53
N PRO A 123 2.38 13.73 18.62
CA PRO A 123 1.97 13.29 19.96
C PRO A 123 0.47 13.05 20.06
N ASN A 124 0.12 11.81 20.42
CA ASN A 124 -1.22 11.29 20.66
C ASN A 124 -2.17 11.21 19.45
N ARG A 125 -1.71 11.40 18.21
CA ARG A 125 -2.59 11.25 17.03
C ARG A 125 -1.84 11.05 15.72
N VAL A 126 -2.50 10.41 14.78
CA VAL A 126 -2.06 10.28 13.39
C VAL A 126 -2.83 11.27 12.54
N GLU A 127 -2.10 12.01 11.71
CA GLU A 127 -2.64 12.99 10.79
C GLU A 127 -2.36 12.58 9.34
N ILE A 128 -3.26 12.99 8.45
CA ILE A 128 -3.21 12.69 7.02
C ILE A 128 -3.28 13.96 6.18
N SER A 129 -2.58 13.97 5.05
CA SER A 129 -2.54 15.08 4.11
C SER A 129 -2.51 14.58 2.66
N ASN A 130 -3.22 15.27 1.78
CA ASN A 130 -3.19 15.00 0.33
C ASN A 130 -2.13 15.83 -0.41
N ASP A 131 -1.68 16.93 0.19
CA ASP A 131 -0.78 17.92 -0.44
C ASP A 131 0.56 18.05 0.31
N ASN A 132 0.76 17.23 1.34
CA ASN A 132 1.92 17.24 2.22
C ASN A 132 2.15 18.59 2.94
N LYS A 133 1.12 19.43 3.06
CA LYS A 133 1.18 20.76 3.68
C LYS A 133 0.07 20.93 4.73
N ASN A 134 -1.16 20.60 4.33
CA ASN A 134 -2.35 20.69 5.16
C ASN A 134 -2.68 19.32 5.75
N PHE A 135 -2.41 19.16 7.05
CA PHE A 135 -2.63 17.92 7.77
C PHE A 135 -3.90 18.02 8.61
N ARG A 136 -4.76 17.00 8.50
CA ARG A 136 -5.96 16.84 9.34
C ARG A 136 -5.81 15.60 10.20
N THR A 137 -6.39 15.62 11.40
CA THR A 137 -6.45 14.42 12.25
C THR A 137 -7.19 13.32 11.52
N PHE A 138 -6.55 12.16 11.40
CA PHE A 138 -7.17 10.94 10.89
C PHE A 138 -7.70 10.09 12.05
N VAL A 139 -6.87 9.90 13.08
CA VAL A 139 -7.22 9.11 14.26
C VAL A 139 -6.40 9.54 15.47
N ASP A 140 -7.03 9.61 16.63
CA ASP A 140 -6.34 9.81 17.91
C ASP A 140 -5.78 8.48 18.44
N GLN A 141 -4.59 8.53 19.04
CA GLN A 141 -4.00 7.38 19.70
C GLN A 141 -4.64 7.16 21.07
N GLY A 142 -4.90 5.89 21.38
CA GLY A 142 -5.37 5.46 22.68
C GLY A 142 -4.25 5.33 23.72
N LYS A 143 -4.57 4.69 24.84
CA LYS A 143 -3.60 4.41 25.91
C LYS A 143 -2.44 3.56 25.39
N GLY A 144 -1.23 3.86 25.83
CA GLY A 144 -0.03 3.17 25.34
C GLY A 144 0.29 3.43 23.88
N CYS A 145 -0.23 4.51 23.30
CA CYS A 145 -0.04 4.89 21.89
C CYS A 145 -0.60 3.85 20.91
N SER A 146 -1.63 3.12 21.33
CA SER A 146 -2.38 2.20 20.47
C SER A 146 -3.11 2.96 19.38
N VAL A 147 -3.09 2.45 18.15
CA VAL A 147 -3.84 3.02 17.04
C VAL A 147 -5.06 2.12 16.80
N PRO A 148 -6.29 2.62 17.03
CA PRO A 148 -7.47 1.80 16.79
C PRO A 148 -7.59 1.49 15.30
N LEU A 149 -8.04 0.28 14.97
CA LEU A 149 -8.29 -0.10 13.59
C LEU A 149 -9.48 0.70 13.05
N VAL A 150 -9.17 1.67 12.19
CA VAL A 150 -10.14 2.45 11.43
C VAL A 150 -10.48 1.71 10.15
N LYS A 151 -11.78 1.55 9.86
CA LYS A 151 -12.28 0.91 8.64
C LYS A 151 -12.34 1.89 7.48
#